data_AF-A0A3M3GGY6-F1
#
_entry.id   AF-A0A3M3GGY6-F1
#
_cell.length_a   1.000
_cell.length_b   1.000
_cell.length_c   1.000
_cell.angle_alpha   90.00
_cell.angle_beta   90.00
_cell.angle_gamma   90.00
#
_symmetry.space_group_name_H-M   'P 1'
#
loop_
_entity.id
_entity.type
_entity.pdbx_description
1 polymer ?
#
loop_
_entity_poly.entity_id
_entity_poly.type
_entity_poly.pdbx_seq_one_letter_code
_entity_poly.pdbx_strand_id
1 'polypeptide(L)'
;MLCNNGIPHQKKNTGQTSGSNFSQQGHPDMPYRLLITAALIALTGNAVAQQASPTVESRVLLKSKTSWDGTPYIAYPKGQPELTVLKINIPANTALKWHSHPIPNAAYVASGEITVEKRDSNKEIRLKKGDALAEMVDIVHRGKTGDTPVELIVFYAATEATPLSQ
;
A
#
# COMPACT_ATOMS: atom_id res chain seq x y z
N MET A 1 -21.41 7.38 -15.60
CA MET A 1 -20.98 6.58 -16.76
C MET A 1 -20.82 5.15 -16.29
N LEU A 2 -21.78 4.30 -16.65
CA LEU A 2 -21.73 2.85 -16.41
C LEU A 2 -20.65 2.26 -17.32
N CYS A 3 -19.91 1.25 -16.84
CA CYS A 3 -19.72 -0.01 -17.56
C CYS A 3 -18.93 -1.02 -16.71
N ASN A 4 -19.50 -2.22 -16.67
CA ASN A 4 -18.98 -3.49 -16.16
C ASN A 4 -18.01 -4.12 -17.19
N ASN A 5 -17.39 -5.26 -16.83
CA ASN A 5 -16.70 -6.31 -17.62
C ASN A 5 -15.30 -6.57 -17.01
N GLY A 6 -14.85 -7.77 -16.67
CA GLY A 6 -15.28 -9.13 -16.96
C GLY A 6 -14.00 -9.98 -16.87
N ILE A 7 -13.98 -10.99 -16.01
CA ILE A 7 -12.80 -11.85 -15.70
C ILE A 7 -12.78 -13.06 -16.66
N PRO A 8 -11.62 -13.47 -17.21
CA PRO A 8 -11.45 -14.81 -17.74
C PRO A 8 -10.71 -15.75 -16.78
N HIS A 9 -11.31 -16.91 -16.56
CA HIS A 9 -10.73 -18.09 -15.90
C HIS A 9 -9.67 -18.76 -16.79
N GLN A 10 -8.49 -19.03 -16.23
CA GLN A 10 -7.46 -19.90 -16.80
C GLN A 10 -7.65 -21.34 -16.31
N LYS A 11 -7.66 -22.30 -17.24
CA LYS A 11 -7.76 -23.75 -16.98
C LYS A 11 -6.41 -24.32 -16.53
N LYS A 12 -6.45 -25.20 -15.54
CA LYS A 12 -5.33 -26.05 -15.07
C LYS A 12 -4.93 -27.05 -16.16
N ASN A 13 -3.62 -27.23 -16.32
CA ASN A 13 -3.01 -28.24 -17.17
C ASN A 13 -2.57 -29.43 -16.29
N THR A 14 -2.91 -30.66 -16.68
CA THR A 14 -2.67 -31.88 -15.91
C THR A 14 -1.94 -32.91 -16.77
N GLY A 15 -0.89 -33.51 -16.23
CA GLY A 15 -0.58 -34.94 -16.42
C GLY A 15 0.20 -35.36 -17.66
N GLN A 16 1.49 -35.63 -17.45
CA GLN A 16 2.32 -36.56 -18.22
C GLN A 16 1.93 -38.03 -17.95
N THR A 17 2.08 -38.91 -18.95
CA THR A 17 2.80 -40.21 -18.91
C THR A 17 2.94 -40.72 -20.36
N SER A 18 4.15 -40.93 -20.87
CA SER A 18 5.01 -42.13 -20.85
C SER A 18 4.74 -43.11 -22.00
N GLY A 19 5.80 -43.42 -22.76
CA GLY A 19 5.83 -44.57 -23.67
C GLY A 19 6.74 -44.39 -24.88
N SER A 20 7.96 -44.97 -24.83
CA SER A 20 8.48 -45.99 -25.75
C SER A 20 10.01 -45.91 -25.93
N ASN A 21 10.64 -47.07 -25.71
CA ASN A 21 12.04 -47.37 -26.00
C ASN A 21 12.20 -47.73 -27.49
N PHE A 22 13.30 -47.31 -28.13
CA PHE A 22 13.96 -48.11 -29.15
C PHE A 22 15.46 -47.76 -29.29
N SER A 23 16.28 -48.71 -28.84
CA SER A 23 17.50 -49.28 -29.43
C SER A 23 18.47 -48.42 -30.28
N GLN A 24 19.66 -48.22 -29.70
CA GLN A 24 21.02 -48.31 -30.27
C GLN A 24 21.29 -48.06 -31.76
N GLN A 25 22.26 -47.18 -32.05
CA GLN A 25 23.49 -47.54 -32.76
C GLN A 25 24.55 -46.44 -32.60
N GLY A 26 25.78 -46.85 -32.26
CA GLY A 26 26.91 -45.96 -32.01
C GLY A 26 27.66 -45.54 -33.26
N HIS A 27 28.34 -44.41 -33.18
CA HIS A 27 29.50 -44.06 -34.00
C HIS A 27 30.42 -43.07 -33.27
N PRO A 28 31.72 -43.04 -33.61
CA PRO A 28 32.82 -42.84 -32.66
C PRO A 28 33.19 -41.38 -32.38
N ASP A 29 33.86 -41.19 -31.25
CA ASP A 29 34.51 -39.96 -30.82
C ASP A 29 35.72 -39.60 -31.73
N MET A 30 35.77 -38.37 -32.25
CA MET A 30 37.02 -37.62 -32.49
C MET A 30 36.75 -36.11 -32.80
N PRO A 31 37.64 -35.20 -32.36
CA PRO A 31 37.33 -33.79 -32.15
C PRO A 31 37.58 -32.92 -33.39
N TYR A 32 36.51 -32.38 -33.97
CA TYR A 32 36.60 -31.38 -35.04
C TYR A 32 36.89 -29.99 -34.44
N ARG A 33 38.15 -29.77 -34.07
CA ARG A 33 38.68 -28.41 -33.91
C ARG A 33 38.92 -27.83 -35.30
N LEU A 34 38.35 -26.63 -35.50
CA LEU A 34 38.66 -25.62 -36.53
C LEU A 34 38.08 -25.84 -37.95
N LEU A 35 37.50 -24.74 -38.46
CA LEU A 35 37.12 -24.40 -39.84
C LEU A 35 35.65 -24.60 -40.27
N ILE A 36 34.72 -23.93 -39.58
CA ILE A 36 33.57 -23.26 -40.24
C ILE A 36 33.46 -21.85 -39.63
N THR A 37 34.39 -20.99 -40.02
CA THR A 37 34.34 -19.54 -39.82
C THR A 37 33.79 -18.92 -41.10
N ALA A 38 32.84 -17.98 -40.95
CA ALA A 38 32.23 -17.14 -42.00
C ALA A 38 30.97 -17.68 -42.70
N ALA A 39 29.83 -17.63 -42.01
CA ALA A 39 28.53 -17.16 -42.57
C ALA A 39 27.37 -17.12 -41.54
N LEU A 40 27.65 -16.85 -40.26
CA LEU A 40 26.60 -16.83 -39.21
C LEU A 40 26.79 -15.69 -38.20
N ILE A 41 27.36 -14.56 -38.64
CA ILE A 41 27.52 -13.37 -37.80
C ILE A 41 26.97 -12.17 -38.56
N ALA A 42 25.66 -12.16 -38.79
CA ALA A 42 24.99 -10.98 -39.32
C ALA A 42 23.51 -10.96 -38.90
N LEU A 43 23.20 -11.24 -37.62
CA LEU A 43 21.86 -10.94 -37.09
C LEU A 43 21.87 -10.75 -35.56
N THR A 44 22.90 -10.11 -35.01
CA THR A 44 22.75 -9.49 -33.68
C THR A 44 22.01 -8.17 -33.89
N GLY A 45 20.70 -8.27 -34.13
CA GLY A 45 19.82 -7.11 -34.05
C GLY A 45 20.03 -6.47 -32.68
N ASN A 46 20.41 -5.19 -32.67
CA ASN A 46 20.37 -4.38 -31.46
C ASN A 46 18.92 -4.37 -30.99
N ALA A 47 18.56 -5.26 -30.07
CA ALA A 47 17.33 -5.13 -29.30
C ALA A 47 17.53 -3.90 -28.42
N VAL A 48 17.17 -2.73 -28.96
CA VAL A 48 16.97 -1.54 -28.13
C VAL A 48 15.81 -1.92 -27.22
N ALA A 49 16.12 -2.25 -25.96
CA ALA A 49 15.09 -2.45 -24.96
C ALA A 49 14.29 -1.14 -24.89
N GLN A 50 13.05 -1.17 -25.40
CA GLN A 50 12.13 -0.05 -25.30
C GLN A 50 11.87 0.13 -23.80
N GLN A 51 12.60 1.07 -23.19
CA GLN A 51 12.47 1.34 -21.78
C GLN A 51 11.09 1.99 -21.60
N ALA A 52 10.13 1.21 -21.10
CA ALA A 52 8.78 1.68 -20.86
C ALA A 52 8.87 2.96 -20.01
N SER A 53 8.20 4.02 -20.46
CA SER A 53 8.14 5.25 -19.68
C SER A 53 7.50 4.95 -18.33
N PRO A 54 8.03 5.49 -17.23
CA PRO A 54 7.47 5.24 -15.90
C PRO A 54 6.00 5.66 -15.89
N THR A 55 5.12 4.73 -15.56
CA THR A 55 3.68 4.97 -15.45
C THR A 55 3.37 5.56 -14.08
N VAL A 56 2.57 6.63 -14.04
CA VAL A 56 2.04 7.16 -12.78
C VAL A 56 0.98 6.19 -12.26
N GLU A 57 1.19 5.66 -11.05
CA GLU A 57 0.22 4.83 -10.34
C GLU A 57 -0.46 5.62 -9.22
N SER A 58 -1.76 5.41 -9.05
CA SER A 58 -2.54 6.02 -7.97
C SER A 58 -3.40 4.97 -7.28
N ARG A 59 -3.49 5.03 -5.96
CA ARG A 59 -4.32 4.14 -5.14
C ARG A 59 -5.06 4.95 -4.08
N VAL A 60 -6.34 4.63 -3.90
CA VAL A 60 -7.13 5.15 -2.76
C VAL A 60 -6.68 4.44 -1.49
N LEU A 61 -6.18 5.19 -0.51
CA LEU A 61 -5.79 4.66 0.80
C LEU A 61 -6.97 4.65 1.79
N LEU A 62 -7.82 5.67 1.73
CA LEU A 62 -9.00 5.82 2.58
C LEU A 62 -10.11 6.55 1.82
N LYS A 63 -11.35 6.08 1.97
CA LYS A 63 -12.57 6.77 1.50
C LYS A 63 -13.72 6.40 2.43
N SER A 64 -14.16 7.34 3.25
CA SER A 64 -15.20 7.10 4.27
C SER A 64 -16.12 8.30 4.46
N LYS A 65 -17.32 8.04 4.97
CA LYS A 65 -18.26 9.06 5.50
C LYS A 65 -18.40 8.97 7.03
N THR A 66 -17.68 8.05 7.66
CA THR A 66 -17.67 7.81 9.10
C THR A 66 -16.23 7.74 9.61
N SER A 67 -16.02 8.04 10.89
CA SER A 67 -14.81 7.64 11.60
C SER A 67 -14.71 6.12 11.72
N TRP A 68 -13.54 5.64 12.13
CA TRP A 68 -13.26 4.22 12.31
C TRP A 68 -14.18 3.50 13.31
N ASP A 69 -14.74 4.24 14.28
CA ASP A 69 -15.67 3.69 15.26
C ASP A 69 -17.13 3.61 14.76
N GLY A 70 -17.37 4.06 13.53
CA GLY A 70 -18.66 4.07 12.83
C GLY A 70 -19.43 5.39 12.95
N THR A 71 -18.91 6.39 13.67
CA THR A 71 -19.62 7.67 13.85
C THR A 71 -19.63 8.47 12.53
N PRO A 72 -20.80 8.90 12.01
CA PRO A 72 -20.87 9.66 10.77
C PRO A 72 -20.31 11.08 10.94
N TYR A 73 -19.59 11.55 9.92
CA TYR A 73 -19.20 12.95 9.85
C TYR A 73 -20.39 13.84 9.47
N ILE A 74 -20.47 15.01 10.08
CA ILE A 74 -21.57 15.95 9.86
C ILE A 74 -21.19 17.00 8.80
N ALA A 75 -20.15 17.79 9.06
CA ALA A 75 -19.69 18.85 8.16
C ALA A 75 -18.24 19.26 8.48
N TYR A 76 -17.59 19.92 7.52
CA TYR A 76 -16.38 20.70 7.78
C TYR A 76 -16.73 22.06 8.38
N PRO A 77 -15.81 22.71 9.12
CA PRO A 77 -16.07 24.05 9.67
C PRO A 77 -16.34 25.07 8.57
N LYS A 78 -17.22 26.05 8.86
CA LYS A 78 -17.50 27.17 7.96
C LYS A 78 -16.40 28.22 8.06
N GLY A 79 -16.02 28.82 6.93
CA GLY A 79 -15.04 29.91 6.87
C GLY A 79 -14.00 29.68 5.77
N GLN A 80 -12.92 30.46 5.80
CA GLN A 80 -11.77 30.26 4.94
C GLN A 80 -11.10 28.93 5.27
N PRO A 81 -10.99 27.98 4.33
CA PRO A 81 -10.35 26.70 4.59
C PRO A 81 -8.84 26.86 4.78
N GLU A 82 -8.31 26.09 5.71
CA GLU A 82 -6.89 25.88 5.93
C GLU A 82 -6.63 24.37 5.92
N LEU A 83 -5.70 23.95 5.07
CA LEU A 83 -5.25 22.56 4.99
C LEU A 83 -3.95 22.42 5.76
N THR A 84 -3.94 21.54 6.74
CA THR A 84 -2.75 21.29 7.56
C THR A 84 -2.36 19.82 7.46
N VAL A 85 -1.09 19.57 7.14
CA VAL A 85 -0.51 18.23 7.12
C VAL A 85 0.61 18.16 8.14
N LEU A 86 0.44 17.31 9.15
CA LEU A 86 1.45 17.10 10.18
C LEU A 86 2.18 15.78 9.92
N LYS A 87 3.50 15.82 10.10
CA LYS A 87 4.29 14.61 10.33
C LYS A 87 4.54 14.48 11.83
N ILE A 88 4.03 13.43 12.43
CA ILE A 88 4.11 13.20 13.87
C ILE A 88 4.94 11.95 14.13
N ASN A 89 6.04 12.10 14.88
CA ASN A 89 6.85 10.99 15.33
C ASN A 89 6.54 10.73 16.81
N ILE A 90 6.02 9.54 17.12
CA ILE A 90 5.72 9.12 18.49
C ILE A 90 6.74 8.03 18.87
N PRO A 91 7.54 8.22 19.94
CA PRO A 91 8.51 7.23 20.38
C PRO A 91 7.85 5.90 20.76
N ALA A 92 8.62 4.81 20.73
CA ALA A 92 8.19 3.53 21.27
C ALA A 92 7.74 3.66 22.75
N ASN A 93 6.89 2.73 23.19
CA ASN A 93 6.40 2.66 24.57
C ASN A 93 5.74 3.96 25.08
N THR A 94 5.17 4.76 24.17
CA THR A 94 4.50 6.02 24.49
C THR A 94 2.99 5.86 24.44
N ALA A 95 2.31 6.37 25.47
CA ALA A 95 0.89 6.66 25.43
C ALA A 95 0.69 8.17 25.32
N LEU A 96 0.00 8.62 24.29
CA LEU A 96 -0.41 10.03 24.20
C LEU A 96 -1.40 10.36 25.32
N LYS A 97 -1.47 11.64 25.69
CA LYS A 97 -2.54 12.14 26.56
C LYS A 97 -3.90 11.90 25.88
N TRP A 98 -4.93 11.68 26.69
CA TRP A 98 -6.31 11.70 26.20
C TRP A 98 -6.62 13.07 25.60
N HIS A 99 -7.19 13.08 24.40
CA HIS A 99 -7.55 14.29 23.67
C HIS A 99 -8.73 14.03 22.73
N SER A 100 -9.28 15.09 22.15
CA SER A 100 -10.23 15.01 21.02
C SER A 100 -9.85 15.99 19.90
N HIS A 101 -10.58 15.90 18.79
CA HIS A 101 -10.46 16.82 17.65
C HIS A 101 -11.83 17.42 17.34
N PRO A 102 -11.96 18.74 17.17
CA PRO A 102 -13.24 19.38 16.86
C PRO A 102 -13.64 19.26 15.38
N ILE A 103 -12.78 18.66 14.54
CA ILE A 103 -12.98 18.60 13.08
C ILE A 103 -12.58 17.26 12.48
N PRO A 104 -13.20 16.85 11.35
CA PRO A 104 -12.81 15.64 10.63
C PRO A 104 -11.36 15.72 10.15
N ASN A 105 -10.60 14.66 10.41
CA ASN A 105 -9.22 14.52 9.96
C ASN A 105 -8.93 13.06 9.59
N ALA A 106 -7.83 12.85 8.87
CA ALA A 106 -7.39 11.52 8.48
C ALA A 106 -5.89 11.33 8.77
N ALA A 107 -5.51 10.16 9.25
CA ALA A 107 -4.12 9.80 9.50
C ALA A 107 -3.66 8.68 8.56
N TYR A 108 -2.39 8.69 8.19
CA TYR A 108 -1.71 7.61 7.48
C TYR A 108 -0.50 7.16 8.28
N VAL A 109 -0.33 5.85 8.45
CA VAL A 109 0.83 5.29 9.15
C VAL A 109 1.99 5.12 8.16
N ALA A 110 2.96 6.03 8.20
CA ALA A 110 4.13 5.99 7.32
C ALA A 110 5.14 4.91 7.73
N SER A 111 5.30 4.69 9.04
CA SER A 111 6.13 3.61 9.59
C SER A 111 5.66 3.20 10.98
N GLY A 112 5.99 1.98 11.41
CA GLY A 112 5.65 1.46 12.73
C GLY A 112 4.18 1.03 12.85
N GLU A 113 3.67 1.10 14.07
CA GLU A 113 2.29 0.75 14.41
C GLU A 113 1.79 1.54 15.62
N ILE A 114 0.47 1.72 15.68
CA ILE A 114 -0.21 2.43 16.76
C ILE A 114 -1.55 1.75 17.07
N THR A 115 -1.88 1.66 18.35
CA THR A 115 -3.24 1.33 18.81
C THR A 115 -3.93 2.62 19.23
N VAL A 116 -5.10 2.90 18.65
CA VAL A 116 -5.96 4.01 19.05
C VAL A 116 -7.08 3.48 19.93
N GLU A 117 -7.21 4.03 21.13
CA GLU A 117 -8.21 3.63 22.14
C GLU A 117 -9.24 4.76 22.33
N LYS A 118 -10.53 4.43 22.29
CA LYS A 118 -11.62 5.36 22.67
C LYS A 118 -11.84 5.30 24.17
N ARG A 119 -11.90 6.45 24.86
CA ARG A 119 -11.89 6.49 26.34
C ARG A 119 -13.10 5.80 27.00
N ASP A 120 -14.29 6.08 26.49
CA ASP A 120 -15.56 5.72 27.15
C ASP A 120 -16.12 4.36 26.68
N SER A 121 -15.26 3.52 26.11
CA SER A 121 -15.63 2.19 25.63
C SER A 121 -14.39 1.31 25.52
N ASN A 122 -14.57 -0.02 25.45
CA ASN A 122 -13.46 -0.93 25.13
C ASN A 122 -13.17 -0.99 23.62
N LYS A 123 -13.54 0.03 22.83
CA LYS A 123 -13.25 0.08 21.39
C LYS A 123 -11.84 0.59 21.17
N GLU A 124 -11.07 -0.19 20.43
CA GLU A 124 -9.75 0.17 19.94
C GLU A 124 -9.56 -0.30 18.50
N ILE A 125 -8.59 0.31 17.81
CA ILE A 125 -8.12 -0.13 16.50
C ILE A 125 -6.60 -0.13 16.48
N ARG A 126 -6.00 -1.19 15.95
CA ARG A 126 -4.55 -1.25 15.70
C ARG A 126 -4.27 -1.01 14.23
N LEU A 127 -3.36 -0.10 13.96
CA LEU A 127 -2.96 0.34 12.64
C LEU A 127 -1.46 0.12 12.48
N LYS A 128 -1.04 -0.30 11.30
CA LYS A 128 0.37 -0.52 10.93
C LYS A 128 0.71 0.27 9.69
N LYS A 129 2.01 0.32 9.37
CA LYS A 129 2.52 0.94 8.14
C LYS A 129 1.63 0.62 6.92
N GLY A 130 1.23 1.67 6.21
CA GLY A 130 0.38 1.57 5.02
C GLY A 130 -1.12 1.74 5.29
N ASP A 131 -1.55 1.62 6.55
CA ASP A 131 -2.95 1.85 6.92
C ASP A 131 -3.27 3.34 6.97
N ALA A 132 -4.52 3.67 6.68
CA ALA A 132 -5.08 5.01 6.85
C ALA A 132 -6.33 4.96 7.72
N LEU A 133 -6.54 6.00 8.52
CA LEU A 133 -7.56 6.11 9.53
C LEU A 133 -8.43 7.36 9.27
N ALA A 134 -9.75 7.19 9.33
CA ALA A 134 -10.69 8.30 9.45
C ALA A 134 -10.90 8.55 10.95
N GLU A 135 -10.36 9.65 11.49
CA GLU A 135 -10.36 9.88 12.94
C GLU A 135 -11.72 10.36 13.46
N MET A 136 -11.97 10.13 14.75
CA MET A 136 -13.19 10.57 15.42
C MET A 136 -13.22 12.09 15.64
N VAL A 137 -14.42 12.67 15.65
CA VAL A 137 -14.69 14.08 15.94
C VAL A 137 -15.40 14.19 17.28
N ASP A 138 -14.95 15.11 18.14
CA ASP A 138 -15.49 15.38 19.48
C ASP A 138 -15.58 14.14 20.40
N ILE A 139 -14.75 13.12 20.13
CA ILE A 139 -14.68 11.89 20.91
C ILE A 139 -13.28 11.75 21.50
N VAL A 140 -13.22 11.57 22.81
CA VAL A 140 -11.96 11.45 23.55
C VAL A 140 -11.29 10.10 23.26
N HIS A 141 -10.04 10.16 22.82
CA HIS A 141 -9.24 8.99 22.49
C HIS A 141 -7.75 9.25 22.76
N ARG A 142 -6.93 8.21 22.59
CA ARG A 142 -5.46 8.34 22.59
C ARG A 142 -4.82 7.30 21.71
N GLY A 143 -3.64 7.62 21.17
CA GLY A 143 -2.76 6.66 20.54
C GLY A 143 -1.73 6.08 21.52
N LYS A 144 -1.40 4.80 21.34
CA LYS A 144 -0.34 4.09 22.06
C LYS A 144 0.54 3.32 21.07
N THR A 145 1.85 3.46 21.22
CA THR A 145 2.84 2.67 20.48
C THR A 145 3.25 1.44 21.28
N GLY A 146 3.59 0.36 20.60
CA GLY A 146 4.33 -0.77 21.19
C GLY A 146 5.83 -0.50 21.25
N ASP A 147 6.63 -1.55 21.07
CA ASP A 147 8.10 -1.50 21.14
C ASP A 147 8.77 -0.77 19.96
N THR A 148 7.99 -0.33 18.96
CA THR A 148 8.48 0.42 17.82
C THR A 148 7.89 1.83 17.79
N PRO A 149 8.68 2.85 17.41
CA PRO A 149 8.14 4.19 17.19
C PRO A 149 7.21 4.17 15.98
N VAL A 150 6.28 5.11 15.93
CA VAL A 150 5.38 5.31 14.79
C VAL A 150 5.60 6.69 14.18
N GLU A 151 5.56 6.76 12.85
CA GLU A 151 5.48 8.02 12.11
C GLU A 151 4.11 8.09 11.45
N LEU A 152 3.37 9.15 11.74
CA LEU A 152 2.05 9.43 11.19
C LEU A 152 2.12 10.65 10.27
N ILE A 153 1.39 10.59 9.16
CA ILE A 153 1.04 11.76 8.36
C ILE A 153 -0.44 12.05 8.60
N VAL A 154 -0.75 13.18 9.23
CA VAL A 154 -2.12 13.53 9.63
C VAL A 154 -2.60 14.76 8.86
N PHE A 155 -3.75 14.64 8.22
CA PHE A 155 -4.37 15.65 7.37
C PHE A 155 -5.59 16.24 8.06
N TYR A 156 -5.60 17.56 8.22
CA TYR A 156 -6.70 18.32 8.79
C TYR A 156 -7.28 19.24 7.71
N ALA A 157 -8.61 19.25 7.60
CA ALA A 157 -9.35 20.22 6.79
C ALA A 157 -10.17 21.11 7.73
N ALA A 158 -9.58 22.25 8.09
CA ALA A 158 -10.07 23.12 9.15
C ALA A 158 -10.17 24.59 8.69
N THR A 159 -10.35 25.50 9.64
CA THR A 159 -10.14 26.95 9.45
C THR A 159 -9.01 27.40 10.39
N GLU A 160 -8.34 28.52 10.08
CA GLU A 160 -7.14 29.02 10.79
C GLU A 160 -7.28 29.06 12.33
N ALA A 161 -8.46 29.44 12.85
CA ALA A 161 -8.70 29.54 14.29
C ALA A 161 -9.09 28.22 14.97
N THR A 162 -9.19 27.11 14.24
CA THR A 162 -9.65 25.83 14.77
C THR A 162 -8.48 25.06 15.42
N PRO A 163 -8.54 24.72 16.72
CA PRO A 163 -7.55 23.85 17.32
C PRO A 163 -7.50 22.48 16.64
N LEU A 164 -6.30 21.99 16.32
CA LEU A 164 -6.15 20.66 15.74
C LEU A 164 -6.41 19.55 16.74
N SER A 165 -6.22 19.80 18.05
CA SER A 165 -6.45 18.86 19.14
C SER A 165 -6.70 19.63 20.45
N GLN A 166 -7.49 19.05 21.37
CA GLN A 166 -7.85 19.62 22.67
C GLN A 166 -7.89 18.56 23.78
#